data_AF-A0A341B7W7-F1
#
_entry.id   AF-A0A341B7W7-F1
#
_cell.length_a   1.000
_cell.length_b   1.000
_cell.length_c   1.000
_cell.angle_alpha   90.00
_cell.angle_beta   90.00
_cell.angle_gamma   90.00
#
_symmetry.space_group_name_H-M   'P 1'
#
loop_
_entity.id
_entity.type
_entity.pdbx_description
1 polymer ?
#
loop_
_entity_poly.entity_id
_entity_poly.type
_entity_poly.pdbx_seq_one_letter_code
_entity_poly.pdbx_strand_id
1 'polypeptide(L)'
;MAEPTVCSFLTKVLCAHGGRMFLQDLRGHVELSEARLRDVLRQAGPDRFLLQEVEVREDPWDAEAEVAAGAGGAGGGGGPLAWRVVAVSTCTLSHDIHIPVNIQVLKNQGLFGLNEAQLRILLLQNDPCLLPEVCLLYNKGEALYGYCNLKDKCNKFHVCKSFVRGECRLPKCKRSHQLIHATSLQLLQDQGSNIPSVVNFQIIATYRHMKLHKTLENKDNSASSAEHSQGLEKQGVRVARAAEAGPLVSGPTESAKKPCAGKP
;
A
#
# COMPACT_ATOMS: atom_id res chain seq x y z
N MET A 1 11.25 -23.13 -8.17
CA MET A 1 11.61 -21.70 -8.09
C MET A 1 13.11 -21.61 -8.03
N ALA A 2 13.71 -20.64 -8.71
CA ALA A 2 15.15 -20.42 -8.62
C ALA A 2 15.52 -20.02 -7.18
N GLU A 3 16.72 -20.37 -6.73
CA GLU A 3 17.13 -20.11 -5.36
C GLU A 3 17.26 -18.58 -5.12
N PRO A 4 16.51 -17.97 -4.17
CA PRO A 4 16.46 -16.52 -4.04
C PRO A 4 17.83 -15.87 -3.78
N THR A 5 18.70 -16.57 -3.05
CA THR A 5 20.09 -16.23 -2.75
C THR A 5 20.94 -16.14 -4.02
N VAL A 6 20.91 -17.17 -4.87
CA VAL A 6 21.62 -17.18 -6.16
C VAL A 6 21.12 -16.07 -7.08
N CYS A 7 19.79 -15.87 -7.16
CA CYS A 7 19.26 -14.77 -7.95
C CYS A 7 19.68 -13.39 -7.42
N SER A 8 19.76 -13.19 -6.10
CA SER A 8 20.24 -11.92 -5.54
C SER A 8 21.73 -11.70 -5.78
N PHE A 9 22.54 -12.76 -5.79
CA PHE A 9 23.94 -12.69 -6.20
C PHE A 9 24.09 -12.32 -7.67
N LEU A 10 23.35 -12.99 -8.58
CA LEU A 10 23.38 -12.70 -10.01
C LEU A 10 22.94 -11.26 -10.32
N THR A 11 21.90 -10.75 -9.64
CA THR A 11 21.50 -9.33 -9.73
C THR A 11 22.64 -8.41 -9.27
N LYS A 12 23.32 -8.73 -8.15
CA LYS A 12 24.47 -7.93 -7.67
C LYS A 12 25.63 -7.88 -8.67
N VAL A 13 25.99 -9.02 -9.27
CA VAL A 13 27.07 -9.09 -10.28
C VAL A 13 26.69 -8.27 -11.51
N LEU A 14 25.50 -8.50 -12.09
CA LEU A 14 25.04 -7.74 -13.26
C LEU A 14 25.01 -6.23 -12.99
N CYS A 15 24.47 -5.78 -11.85
CA CYS A 15 24.44 -4.36 -11.50
C CYS A 15 25.83 -3.75 -11.29
N ALA A 16 26.81 -4.50 -10.77
CA ALA A 16 28.20 -4.05 -10.66
C ALA A 16 28.88 -3.86 -12.04
N HIS A 17 28.39 -4.56 -13.07
CA HIS A 17 28.85 -4.47 -14.45
C HIS A 17 27.86 -3.68 -15.35
N GLY A 18 27.21 -2.64 -14.82
CA GLY A 18 26.35 -1.74 -15.60
C GLY A 18 24.96 -2.29 -15.95
N GLY A 19 24.52 -3.35 -15.27
CA GLY A 19 23.20 -3.96 -15.40
C GLY A 19 23.10 -5.07 -16.45
N ARG A 20 24.13 -5.29 -17.27
CA ARG A 20 24.15 -6.27 -18.37
C ARG A 20 25.52 -6.94 -18.52
N MET A 21 25.54 -8.22 -18.88
CA MET A 21 26.77 -8.98 -19.22
C MET A 21 26.43 -10.05 -20.27
N PHE A 22 27.44 -10.63 -20.94
CA PHE A 22 27.23 -11.90 -21.63
C PHE A 22 27.16 -13.05 -20.62
N LEU A 23 26.44 -14.11 -20.98
CA LEU A 23 26.26 -15.33 -20.19
C LEU A 23 27.59 -16.03 -19.88
N GLN A 24 28.54 -15.97 -20.81
CA GLN A 24 29.88 -16.53 -20.67
C GLN A 24 30.69 -15.78 -19.61
N ASP A 25 30.65 -14.44 -19.60
CA ASP A 25 31.30 -13.61 -18.58
C ASP A 25 30.63 -13.81 -17.22
N LEU A 26 29.30 -13.77 -17.17
CA LEU A 26 28.50 -13.98 -15.95
C LEU A 26 28.79 -15.35 -15.32
N ARG A 27 29.02 -16.39 -16.12
CA ARG A 27 29.46 -17.71 -15.67
C ARG A 27 30.84 -17.67 -14.98
N GLY A 28 31.73 -16.75 -15.36
CA GLY A 28 33.00 -16.52 -14.68
C GLY A 28 32.87 -16.06 -13.22
N HIS A 29 31.69 -15.57 -12.81
CA HIS A 29 31.40 -15.14 -11.44
C HIS A 29 30.66 -16.18 -10.59
N VAL A 30 30.35 -17.38 -11.12
CA VAL A 30 29.59 -18.41 -10.39
C VAL A 30 30.15 -19.82 -10.61
N GLU A 31 30.14 -20.63 -9.55
CA GLU A 31 30.49 -22.07 -9.60
C GLU A 31 29.36 -22.93 -10.19
N LEU A 32 28.77 -22.48 -11.31
CA LEU A 32 27.67 -23.15 -12.00
C LEU A 32 28.08 -23.56 -13.42
N SER A 33 27.63 -24.74 -13.84
CA SER A 33 27.66 -25.09 -15.26
C SER A 33 26.71 -24.18 -16.04
N GLU A 34 27.03 -23.90 -17.29
CA GLU A 34 26.29 -22.92 -18.08
C GLU A 34 24.83 -23.31 -18.30
N ALA A 35 24.55 -24.61 -18.45
CA ALA A 35 23.18 -25.12 -18.47
C ALA A 35 22.43 -24.77 -17.18
N ARG A 36 23.04 -25.01 -16.01
CA ARG A 36 22.43 -24.69 -14.71
C ARG A 36 22.27 -23.18 -14.49
N LEU A 37 23.16 -22.35 -15.01
CA LEU A 37 23.00 -20.90 -15.01
C LEU A 37 21.81 -20.48 -15.90
N ARG A 38 21.70 -21.02 -17.13
CA ARG A 38 20.54 -20.77 -18.01
C ARG A 38 19.23 -21.23 -17.38
N ASP A 39 19.21 -22.38 -16.71
CA ASP A 39 18.04 -22.90 -16.00
C ASP A 39 17.61 -21.98 -14.85
N VAL A 40 18.58 -21.49 -14.04
CA VAL A 40 18.33 -20.53 -12.95
C VAL A 40 17.76 -19.22 -13.48
N LEU A 41 18.36 -18.66 -14.53
CA LEU A 41 17.89 -17.41 -15.15
C LEU A 41 16.49 -17.58 -15.74
N ARG A 42 16.24 -18.67 -16.50
CA ARG A 42 14.91 -18.98 -17.07
C ARG A 42 13.85 -19.24 -16.00
N GLN A 43 14.19 -19.88 -14.89
CA GLN A 43 13.27 -20.15 -13.79
C GLN A 43 13.01 -18.93 -12.90
N ALA A 44 13.89 -17.92 -12.93
CA ALA A 44 13.68 -16.62 -12.29
C ALA A 44 12.83 -15.67 -13.16
N GLY A 45 12.85 -15.85 -14.49
CA GLY A 45 11.93 -15.20 -15.44
C GLY A 45 12.34 -13.78 -15.90
N PRO A 46 11.70 -13.28 -16.98
CA PRO A 46 12.08 -12.02 -17.63
C PRO A 46 11.91 -10.79 -16.72
N ASP A 47 10.99 -10.84 -15.76
CA ASP A 47 10.77 -9.77 -14.75
C ASP A 47 11.96 -9.58 -13.79
N ARG A 48 12.96 -10.49 -13.82
CA ARG A 48 14.19 -10.43 -13.02
C ARG A 48 15.46 -10.57 -13.85
N PHE A 49 15.46 -11.42 -14.88
CA PHE A 49 16.56 -11.53 -15.84
C PHE A 49 16.03 -11.69 -17.26
N LEU A 50 16.28 -10.69 -18.11
CA LEU A 50 16.02 -10.80 -19.54
C LEU A 50 17.22 -11.49 -20.21
N LEU A 51 16.97 -12.59 -20.91
CA LEU A 51 17.96 -13.23 -21.79
C LEU A 51 17.68 -12.78 -23.22
N GLN A 52 18.67 -12.17 -23.86
CA GLN A 52 18.61 -11.72 -25.25
C GLN A 52 19.70 -12.43 -26.06
N GLU A 53 19.34 -12.95 -27.23
CA GLU A 53 20.29 -13.52 -28.20
C GLU A 53 20.88 -12.39 -29.06
N VAL A 54 22.18 -12.44 -29.31
CA VAL A 54 22.96 -11.38 -29.96
C VAL A 54 23.99 -12.01 -30.91
N GLU A 55 24.08 -11.49 -32.13
CA GLU A 55 25.15 -11.83 -33.07
C GLU A 55 26.43 -11.05 -32.72
N VAL A 56 27.53 -11.73 -32.46
CA VAL A 56 28.83 -11.07 -32.22
C VAL A 56 29.48 -10.72 -33.56
N ARG A 57 29.73 -9.43 -33.81
CA ARG A 57 30.58 -8.94 -34.90
C ARG A 57 32.00 -8.69 -34.38
N GLU A 58 33.00 -9.19 -35.10
CA GLU A 58 34.43 -9.05 -34.74
C GLU A 58 35.06 -7.76 -35.31
N ASP A 59 34.29 -6.68 -35.45
CA ASP A 59 34.75 -5.40 -35.99
C ASP A 59 35.39 -4.52 -34.88
N PRO A 60 36.68 -4.12 -34.96
CA PRO A 60 37.41 -3.50 -33.83
C PRO A 60 37.05 -2.05 -33.42
N TRP A 61 35.87 -1.52 -33.72
CA TRP A 61 35.44 -0.17 -33.32
C TRP A 61 34.03 -0.12 -32.71
N ASP A 62 33.85 0.82 -31.79
CA ASP A 62 32.62 1.21 -31.08
C ASP A 62 31.99 0.21 -30.09
N ALA A 63 32.52 0.23 -28.85
CA ALA A 63 32.05 -0.56 -27.70
C ALA A 63 30.60 -0.28 -27.21
N GLU A 64 29.85 0.59 -27.89
CA GLU A 64 28.44 0.88 -27.60
C GLU A 64 27.50 0.68 -28.82
N ALA A 65 28.00 0.13 -29.94
CA ALA A 65 27.25 -0.03 -31.20
C ALA A 65 26.40 -1.32 -31.29
N GLU A 66 25.84 -1.83 -30.18
CA GLU A 66 24.95 -2.99 -30.21
C GLU A 66 23.50 -2.62 -30.56
N VAL A 67 23.19 -2.68 -31.85
CA VAL A 67 21.80 -2.64 -32.36
C VAL A 67 21.13 -3.99 -32.09
N ALA A 68 19.95 -3.97 -31.46
CA ALA A 68 19.17 -5.19 -31.23
C ALA A 68 18.72 -5.81 -32.57
N ALA A 69 19.13 -7.05 -32.83
CA ALA A 69 18.73 -7.80 -34.02
C ALA A 69 17.22 -8.11 -33.99
N GLY A 70 16.42 -7.26 -34.63
CA GLY A 70 14.96 -7.28 -34.55
C GLY A 70 14.29 -7.19 -35.93
N ALA A 71 14.01 -8.36 -36.51
CA ALA A 71 13.15 -8.59 -37.68
C ALA A 71 13.53 -7.91 -39.02
N GLY A 72 13.96 -8.72 -39.99
CA GLY A 72 13.80 -8.39 -41.42
C GLY A 72 15.06 -8.35 -42.29
N GLY A 73 15.84 -9.44 -42.36
CA GLY A 73 16.95 -9.54 -43.31
C GLY A 73 17.32 -10.99 -43.63
N ALA A 74 17.18 -11.41 -44.89
CA ALA A 74 17.67 -12.70 -45.36
C ALA A 74 19.14 -12.57 -45.78
N GLY A 75 20.06 -12.60 -44.80
CA GLY A 75 21.50 -12.56 -45.02
C GLY A 75 22.21 -13.65 -44.22
N GLY A 76 23.05 -14.46 -44.87
CA GLY A 76 23.75 -15.58 -44.23
C GLY A 76 24.97 -15.14 -43.43
N GLY A 77 24.77 -14.59 -42.23
CA GLY A 77 25.83 -14.28 -41.27
C GLY A 77 26.08 -15.43 -40.30
N GLY A 78 27.10 -16.27 -40.55
CA GLY A 78 27.46 -17.41 -39.68
C GLY A 78 28.22 -17.03 -38.40
N GLY A 79 27.85 -15.93 -37.74
CA GLY A 79 28.51 -15.46 -36.52
C GLY A 79 28.18 -16.30 -35.28
N PRO A 80 29.05 -16.31 -34.25
CA PRO A 80 28.76 -17.01 -33.00
C PRO A 80 27.62 -16.32 -32.25
N LEU A 81 26.56 -17.07 -31.95
CA LEU A 81 25.41 -16.61 -31.18
C LEU A 81 25.77 -16.49 -29.69
N ALA A 82 25.77 -15.26 -29.18
CA ALA A 82 26.02 -14.97 -27.78
C ALA A 82 24.72 -14.64 -27.04
N TRP A 83 24.66 -14.97 -25.75
CA TRP A 83 23.52 -14.66 -24.89
C TRP A 83 23.87 -13.51 -23.96
N ARG A 84 23.17 -12.38 -24.10
CA ARG A 84 23.19 -11.27 -23.15
C ARG A 84 22.20 -11.53 -22.02
N VAL A 85 22.60 -11.23 -20.80
CA VAL A 85 21.76 -11.28 -19.60
C VAL A 85 21.66 -9.86 -19.04
N VAL A 86 20.43 -9.36 -18.87
CA VAL A 86 20.14 -8.04 -18.31
C VAL A 86 19.37 -8.20 -17.00
N ALA A 87 19.79 -7.50 -15.94
CA ALA A 87 19.08 -7.48 -14.67
C ALA A 87 17.83 -6.60 -14.76
N VAL A 88 16.70 -7.10 -14.28
CA VAL A 88 15.40 -6.42 -14.31
C VAL A 88 14.86 -6.28 -12.88
N SER A 89 14.16 -5.17 -12.62
CA SER A 89 13.37 -4.96 -11.40
C SER A 89 12.05 -4.31 -11.79
N THR A 90 10.93 -4.93 -11.43
CA THR A 90 9.58 -4.36 -11.55
C THR A 90 9.23 -3.41 -10.41
N CYS A 91 10.03 -3.38 -9.34
CA CYS A 91 9.85 -2.44 -8.23
C CYS A 91 10.54 -1.10 -8.52
N THR A 92 9.80 -0.01 -8.35
CA THR A 92 10.22 1.39 -8.52
C THR A 92 10.42 2.14 -7.21
N LEU A 93 10.30 1.45 -6.06
CA LEU A 93 10.49 2.02 -4.72
C LEU A 93 11.95 1.87 -4.27
N SER A 94 12.38 2.67 -3.28
CA SER A 94 13.70 2.47 -2.66
C SER A 94 13.74 1.15 -1.90
N HIS A 95 14.75 0.33 -2.19
CA HIS A 95 15.11 -0.85 -1.41
C HIS A 95 16.11 -0.54 -0.28
N ASP A 96 16.54 0.73 -0.14
CA ASP A 96 17.44 1.17 0.93
C ASP A 96 16.79 2.26 1.79
N ILE A 97 16.83 2.07 3.11
CA ILE A 97 16.35 3.02 4.14
C ILE A 97 17.41 4.07 4.50
N HIS A 98 18.65 3.89 4.08
CA HIS A 98 19.80 4.75 4.37
C HIS A 98 20.13 5.75 3.25
N ILE A 99 19.35 5.79 2.16
CA ILE A 99 19.44 6.88 1.18
C ILE A 99 19.19 8.25 1.85
N PRO A 100 19.80 9.36 1.37
CA PRO A 100 19.70 10.67 2.03
C PRO A 100 18.26 11.16 2.27
N VAL A 101 17.35 10.89 1.34
CA VAL A 101 15.92 11.24 1.46
C VAL A 101 15.26 10.53 2.64
N ASN A 102 15.46 9.20 2.76
CA ASN A 102 14.90 8.40 3.84
C ASN A 102 15.54 8.76 5.19
N ILE A 103 16.86 9.01 5.22
CA ILE A 103 17.54 9.54 6.43
C ILE A 103 16.92 10.87 6.89
N GLN A 104 16.60 11.78 5.97
CA GLN A 104 16.00 13.06 6.36
C GLN A 104 14.57 12.90 6.89
N VAL A 105 13.77 11.99 6.31
CA VAL A 105 12.44 11.63 6.86
C VAL A 105 12.57 11.05 8.27
N LEU A 106 13.49 10.11 8.48
CA LEU A 106 13.74 9.51 9.80
C LEU A 106 14.17 10.55 10.84
N LYS A 107 15.06 11.49 10.48
CA LYS A 107 15.43 12.63 11.35
C LYS A 107 14.22 13.51 11.67
N ASN A 108 13.45 13.91 10.66
CA ASN A 108 12.27 14.77 10.83
C ASN A 108 11.15 14.13 11.67
N GLN A 109 11.14 12.81 11.83
CA GLN A 109 10.17 12.07 12.66
C GLN A 109 10.74 11.60 14.01
N GLY A 110 11.99 11.92 14.34
CA GLY A 110 12.64 11.45 15.57
C GLY A 110 12.97 9.95 15.58
N LEU A 111 13.04 9.31 14.42
CA LEU A 111 13.27 7.87 14.20
C LEU A 111 14.70 7.55 13.71
N PHE A 112 15.59 8.54 13.71
CA PHE A 112 16.97 8.36 13.28
C PHE A 112 17.74 7.42 14.24
N GLY A 113 18.55 6.53 13.68
CA GLY A 113 19.29 5.50 14.42
C GLY A 113 18.55 4.16 14.59
N LEU A 114 17.27 4.07 14.20
CA LEU A 114 16.58 2.78 14.10
C LEU A 114 17.04 2.01 12.85
N ASN A 115 17.23 0.69 12.99
CA ASN A 115 17.54 -0.21 11.89
C ASN A 115 16.25 -0.73 11.19
N GLU A 116 16.42 -1.42 10.06
CA GLU A 116 15.31 -1.95 9.26
C GLU A 116 14.33 -2.82 10.07
N ALA A 117 14.82 -3.72 10.92
CA ALA A 117 13.97 -4.59 11.72
C ALA A 117 13.16 -3.82 12.78
N GLN A 118 13.75 -2.80 13.39
CA GLN A 118 13.07 -1.90 14.34
C GLN A 118 12.03 -1.03 13.63
N LEU A 119 12.36 -0.47 12.46
CA LEU A 119 11.44 0.31 11.64
C LEU A 119 10.28 -0.55 11.13
N ARG A 120 10.52 -1.80 10.71
CA ARG A 120 9.49 -2.75 10.28
C ARG A 120 8.45 -3.01 11.37
N ILE A 121 8.87 -3.19 12.63
CA ILE A 121 7.96 -3.33 13.78
C ILE A 121 7.17 -2.04 13.98
N LEU A 122 7.86 -0.89 14.00
CA LEU A 122 7.24 0.42 14.26
C LEU A 122 6.20 0.82 13.21
N LEU A 123 6.50 0.56 11.93
CA LEU A 123 5.59 0.83 10.81
C LEU A 123 4.38 -0.12 10.84
N LEU A 124 4.61 -1.44 10.93
CA LEU A 124 3.53 -2.45 10.89
C LEU A 124 2.53 -2.30 12.04
N GLN A 125 2.96 -1.84 13.22
CA GLN A 125 2.04 -1.60 14.35
C GLN A 125 1.30 -0.24 14.27
N ASN A 126 1.61 0.62 13.29
CA ASN A 126 1.02 1.97 13.17
C ASN A 126 0.26 2.24 11.85
N ASP A 127 0.75 1.72 10.73
CA ASP A 127 0.21 1.93 9.38
C ASP A 127 -0.74 0.78 8.99
N PRO A 128 -2.05 1.06 8.80
CA PRO A 128 -3.02 0.07 8.34
C PRO A 128 -2.73 -0.53 6.96
N CYS A 129 -1.90 0.12 6.13
CA CYS A 129 -1.59 -0.31 4.77
C CYS A 129 -0.62 -1.50 4.73
N LEU A 130 0.03 -1.82 5.86
CA LEU A 130 0.96 -2.95 6.00
C LEU A 130 0.31 -4.21 6.59
N LEU A 131 -0.99 -4.15 6.91
CA LEU A 131 -1.76 -5.29 7.41
C LEU A 131 -2.36 -6.14 6.27
N PRO A 132 -2.69 -7.43 6.54
CA PRO A 132 -3.53 -8.24 5.66
C PRO A 132 -4.83 -7.53 5.23
N GLU A 133 -5.23 -7.74 3.98
CA GLU A 133 -6.34 -6.98 3.37
C GLU A 133 -7.66 -7.15 4.13
N VAL A 134 -8.31 -6.02 4.45
CA VAL A 134 -9.63 -5.99 5.07
C VAL A 134 -10.73 -6.26 4.04
N CYS A 135 -11.58 -7.26 4.28
CA CYS A 135 -12.64 -7.66 3.37
C CYS A 135 -13.67 -6.53 3.18
N LEU A 136 -13.71 -5.96 1.98
CA LEU A 136 -14.66 -4.88 1.63
C LEU A 136 -16.09 -5.38 1.47
N LEU A 137 -16.30 -6.66 1.14
CA LEU A 137 -17.63 -7.28 1.08
C LEU A 137 -18.18 -7.57 2.48
N TYR A 138 -17.33 -7.96 3.43
CA TYR A 138 -17.72 -8.07 4.83
C TYR A 138 -18.29 -6.75 5.33
N ASN A 139 -17.61 -5.63 5.06
CA ASN A 139 -17.98 -4.28 5.53
C ASN A 139 -19.24 -3.66 4.87
N LYS A 140 -20.00 -4.39 4.04
CA LYS A 140 -21.26 -3.91 3.41
C LYS A 140 -22.49 -4.64 3.97
N GLY A 141 -23.63 -3.94 4.04
CA GLY A 141 -24.90 -4.50 4.51
C GLY A 141 -24.97 -4.74 6.03
N GLU A 142 -26.10 -5.29 6.49
CA GLU A 142 -26.42 -5.47 7.91
C GLU A 142 -26.24 -6.90 8.44
N ALA A 143 -26.06 -7.88 7.55
CA ALA A 143 -25.85 -9.28 7.92
C ALA A 143 -24.49 -9.51 8.62
N LEU A 144 -24.39 -10.59 9.41
CA LEU A 144 -23.19 -10.94 10.19
C LEU A 144 -21.89 -10.95 9.38
N TYR A 145 -21.93 -11.50 8.17
CA TYR A 145 -20.79 -11.53 7.21
C TYR A 145 -20.91 -10.46 6.12
N GLY A 146 -21.83 -9.51 6.27
CA GLY A 146 -22.18 -8.54 5.23
C GLY A 146 -22.57 -9.20 3.92
N TYR A 147 -21.92 -8.80 2.83
CA TYR A 147 -22.02 -9.41 1.50
C TYR A 147 -20.87 -10.39 1.20
N CYS A 148 -20.12 -10.86 2.20
CA CYS A 148 -19.05 -11.85 2.00
C CYS A 148 -19.61 -13.28 1.98
N ASN A 149 -19.84 -13.81 0.78
CA ASN A 149 -20.33 -15.19 0.57
C ASN A 149 -19.35 -16.27 1.06
N LEU A 150 -18.05 -15.96 1.18
CA LEU A 150 -17.02 -16.91 1.64
C LEU A 150 -17.07 -17.16 3.16
N LYS A 151 -17.69 -16.27 3.94
CA LYS A 151 -17.78 -16.36 5.41
C LYS A 151 -16.41 -16.65 6.03
N ASP A 152 -16.30 -17.66 6.88
CA ASP A 152 -15.07 -18.04 7.59
C ASP A 152 -13.98 -18.65 6.68
N LYS A 153 -14.31 -18.94 5.42
CA LYS A 153 -13.35 -19.35 4.38
C LYS A 153 -12.77 -18.16 3.59
N CYS A 154 -12.99 -16.92 4.06
CA CYS A 154 -12.44 -15.74 3.41
C CYS A 154 -10.97 -15.51 3.82
N ASN A 155 -10.07 -15.40 2.85
CA ASN A 155 -8.64 -15.09 3.04
C ASN A 155 -8.35 -13.60 3.29
N LYS A 156 -9.32 -12.85 3.85
CA LYS A 156 -9.26 -11.40 4.08
C LYS A 156 -9.90 -11.07 5.43
N PHE A 157 -9.38 -10.10 6.16
CA PHE A 157 -9.85 -9.82 7.52
C PHE A 157 -11.32 -9.35 7.56
N HIS A 158 -12.13 -10.08 8.31
CA HIS A 158 -13.51 -9.73 8.66
C HIS A 158 -13.55 -8.76 9.86
N VAL A 159 -12.92 -7.59 9.67
CA VAL A 159 -12.78 -6.51 10.65
C VAL A 159 -13.38 -5.21 10.10
N CYS A 160 -13.81 -4.33 10.98
CA CYS A 160 -14.33 -3.00 10.66
C CYS A 160 -13.25 -2.14 9.99
N LYS A 161 -13.45 -1.81 8.71
CA LYS A 161 -12.52 -0.96 7.93
C LYS A 161 -12.28 0.39 8.61
N SER A 162 -13.33 1.02 9.13
CA SER A 162 -13.22 2.30 9.82
C SER A 162 -12.46 2.18 11.15
N PHE A 163 -12.54 1.05 11.86
CA PHE A 163 -11.76 0.86 13.10
C PHE A 163 -10.27 0.76 12.80
N VAL A 164 -9.92 -0.07 11.81
CA VAL A 164 -8.54 -0.23 11.33
C VAL A 164 -7.93 1.09 10.85
N ARG A 165 -8.74 2.02 10.31
CA ARG A 165 -8.28 3.36 9.90
C ARG A 165 -8.32 4.42 11.03
N GLY A 166 -8.81 4.09 12.23
CA GLY A 166 -9.02 5.06 13.32
C GLY A 166 -10.21 6.01 13.12
N GLU A 167 -11.10 5.70 12.16
CA GLU A 167 -12.23 6.52 11.71
C GLU A 167 -13.60 6.05 12.29
N CYS A 168 -13.65 4.94 13.04
CA CYS A 168 -14.91 4.37 13.54
C CYS A 168 -15.51 5.23 14.65
N ARG A 169 -16.67 5.84 14.37
CA ARG A 169 -17.47 6.68 15.28
C ARG A 169 -18.68 5.96 15.90
N LEU A 170 -18.74 4.63 15.79
CA LEU A 170 -19.86 3.83 16.32
C LEU A 170 -19.44 3.20 17.67
N PRO A 171 -20.02 3.62 18.81
CA PRO A 171 -19.63 3.10 20.13
C PRO A 171 -20.09 1.64 20.33
N LYS A 172 -21.14 1.23 19.60
CA LYS A 172 -21.60 -0.15 19.46
C LYS A 172 -21.55 -0.54 17.99
N CYS A 173 -20.34 -0.66 17.44
CA CYS A 173 -20.17 -1.02 16.04
C CYS A 173 -20.66 -2.46 15.77
N LYS A 174 -21.41 -2.66 14.68
CA LYS A 174 -21.91 -3.99 14.27
C LYS A 174 -20.82 -4.88 13.64
N ARG A 175 -19.61 -4.36 13.44
CA ARG A 175 -18.49 -4.99 12.73
C ARG A 175 -17.36 -5.24 13.71
N SER A 176 -16.67 -6.38 13.59
CA SER A 176 -15.61 -6.76 14.54
C SER A 176 -14.53 -5.68 14.64
N HIS A 177 -14.12 -5.34 15.86
CA HIS A 177 -12.94 -4.53 16.16
C HIS A 177 -11.74 -5.41 16.57
N GLN A 178 -11.84 -6.73 16.38
CA GLN A 178 -10.84 -7.72 16.79
C GLN A 178 -10.06 -8.26 15.58
N LEU A 179 -8.77 -7.88 15.49
CA LEU A 179 -7.81 -8.39 14.51
C LEU A 179 -7.20 -9.74 14.94
N ILE A 180 -7.21 -10.06 16.24
CA ILE A 180 -6.59 -11.26 16.82
C ILE A 180 -7.68 -12.21 17.33
N HIS A 181 -8.02 -13.23 16.53
CA HIS A 181 -8.94 -14.32 16.83
C HIS A 181 -8.46 -15.60 16.10
N ALA A 182 -9.01 -16.78 16.42
CA ALA A 182 -8.55 -18.06 15.86
C ALA A 182 -8.40 -18.05 14.32
N THR A 183 -9.43 -17.62 13.59
CA THR A 183 -9.44 -17.56 12.12
C THR A 183 -8.43 -16.55 11.55
N SER A 184 -8.17 -15.44 12.24
CA SER A 184 -7.22 -14.43 11.76
C SER A 184 -5.77 -14.75 12.13
N LEU A 185 -5.54 -15.52 13.21
CA LEU A 185 -4.22 -16.06 13.54
C LEU A 185 -3.70 -17.01 12.46
N GLN A 186 -4.55 -17.90 11.93
CA GLN A 186 -4.17 -18.74 10.80
C GLN A 186 -3.80 -17.89 9.56
N LEU A 187 -4.63 -16.92 9.19
CA LEU A 187 -4.33 -16.03 8.05
C LEU A 187 -3.03 -15.22 8.24
N LEU A 188 -2.73 -14.79 9.48
CA LEU A 188 -1.48 -14.13 9.83
C LEU A 188 -0.26 -15.05 9.70
N GLN A 189 -0.39 -16.32 10.08
CA GLN A 189 0.65 -17.34 9.94
C GLN A 189 0.90 -17.68 8.47
N ASP A 190 -0.16 -17.96 7.70
CA ASP A 190 -0.11 -18.28 6.27
C ASP A 190 0.53 -17.15 5.43
N GLN A 191 0.39 -15.89 5.88
CA GLN A 191 0.97 -14.70 5.25
C GLN A 191 2.32 -14.25 5.85
N GLY A 192 2.92 -15.04 6.77
CA GLY A 192 4.23 -14.71 7.37
C GLY A 192 4.25 -13.39 8.16
N SER A 193 3.10 -12.96 8.69
CA SER A 193 2.96 -11.69 9.39
C SER A 193 3.62 -11.71 10.77
N ASN A 194 4.21 -10.58 11.19
CA ASN A 194 4.73 -10.44 12.55
C ASN A 194 3.56 -10.28 13.54
N ILE A 195 3.10 -11.40 14.10
CA ILE A 195 1.94 -11.45 15.01
C ILE A 195 2.07 -10.45 16.17
N PRO A 196 3.23 -10.28 16.86
CA PRO A 196 3.39 -9.26 17.89
C PRO A 196 3.09 -7.83 17.41
N SER A 197 3.51 -7.45 16.20
CA SER A 197 3.20 -6.12 15.65
C SER A 197 1.70 -5.92 15.38
N VAL A 198 0.96 -7.00 15.05
CA VAL A 198 -0.50 -6.94 14.85
C VAL A 198 -1.26 -6.95 16.19
N VAL A 199 -0.72 -7.59 17.23
CA VAL A 199 -1.20 -7.42 18.62
C VAL A 199 -0.99 -5.96 19.07
N ASN A 200 0.17 -5.38 18.80
CA ASN A 200 0.44 -3.97 19.10
C ASN A 200 -0.49 -3.04 18.30
N PHE A 201 -0.75 -3.33 17.03
CA PHE A 201 -1.73 -2.62 16.22
C PHE A 201 -3.14 -2.69 16.85
N GLN A 202 -3.59 -3.86 17.32
CA GLN A 202 -4.87 -4.00 18.02
C GLN A 202 -4.95 -3.06 19.24
N ILE A 203 -3.89 -3.01 20.06
CA ILE A 203 -3.81 -2.14 21.24
C ILE A 203 -3.90 -0.67 20.81
N ILE A 204 -3.11 -0.26 19.82
CA ILE A 204 -3.04 1.11 19.30
C ILE A 204 -4.38 1.54 18.67
N ALA A 205 -5.01 0.68 17.87
CA ALA A 205 -6.32 0.94 17.26
C ALA A 205 -7.44 1.04 18.31
N THR A 206 -7.40 0.19 19.35
CA THR A 206 -8.35 0.25 20.48
C THR A 206 -8.21 1.58 21.24
N TYR A 207 -6.98 1.99 21.57
CA TYR A 207 -6.71 3.30 22.18
C TYR A 207 -7.17 4.47 21.29
N ARG A 208 -6.86 4.44 19.98
CA ARG A 208 -7.29 5.48 19.02
C ARG A 208 -8.82 5.60 18.97
N HIS A 209 -9.54 4.48 18.95
CA HIS A 209 -11.01 4.45 18.94
C HIS A 209 -11.63 4.96 20.26
N MET A 210 -11.11 4.54 21.42
CA MET A 210 -11.55 5.08 22.73
C MET A 210 -11.30 6.59 22.84
N LYS A 211 -10.13 7.07 22.39
CA LYS A 211 -9.78 8.49 22.37
C LYS A 211 -10.73 9.30 21.48
N LEU A 212 -11.03 8.79 20.28
CA LEU A 212 -12.00 9.41 19.37
C LEU A 212 -13.39 9.53 20.02
N HIS A 213 -13.88 8.47 20.67
CA HIS A 213 -15.18 8.49 21.34
C HIS A 213 -15.24 9.52 22.47
N LYS A 214 -14.22 9.57 23.35
CA LYS A 214 -14.14 10.59 24.41
C LYS A 214 -14.12 12.02 23.85
N THR A 215 -13.50 12.25 22.69
CA THR A 215 -13.53 13.57 22.01
C THR A 215 -14.90 13.91 21.43
N LEU A 216 -15.65 12.93 20.93
CA LEU A 216 -17.02 13.13 20.43
C LEU A 216 -17.99 13.42 21.58
N GLU A 217 -17.99 12.58 22.63
CA GLU A 217 -18.83 12.75 23.83
C GLU A 217 -18.62 14.12 24.49
N ASN A 218 -17.36 14.58 24.63
CA ASN A 218 -17.04 15.91 25.14
C ASN A 218 -17.61 17.04 24.26
N LYS A 219 -17.62 16.87 22.93
CA LYS A 219 -18.14 17.85 21.99
C LYS A 219 -19.67 17.94 22.08
N ASP A 220 -20.35 16.79 22.13
CA ASP A 220 -21.81 16.73 22.19
C ASP A 220 -22.31 17.34 23.51
N ASN A 221 -21.65 17.06 24.63
CA ASN A 221 -21.91 17.69 25.94
C ASN A 221 -21.67 19.21 25.93
N SER A 222 -20.66 19.68 25.19
CA SER A 222 -20.36 21.12 25.07
C SER A 222 -21.38 21.85 24.21
N ALA A 223 -21.87 21.21 23.14
CA ALA A 223 -22.91 21.75 22.27
C ALA A 223 -24.25 21.90 23.02
N SER A 224 -24.72 20.85 23.67
CA SER A 224 -25.97 20.88 24.44
C SER A 224 -25.93 21.88 25.60
N SER A 225 -24.77 22.09 26.22
CA SER A 225 -24.58 23.09 27.28
C SER A 225 -24.68 24.53 26.74
N ALA A 226 -24.19 24.79 25.53
CA ALA A 226 -24.31 26.10 24.87
C ALA A 226 -25.76 26.41 24.48
N GLU A 227 -26.50 25.42 23.95
CA GLU A 227 -27.92 25.57 23.60
C GLU A 227 -28.79 25.85 24.84
N HIS A 228 -28.56 25.13 25.94
CA HIS A 228 -29.32 25.34 27.18
C HIS A 228 -29.05 26.73 27.81
N SER A 229 -27.86 27.29 27.60
CA SER A 229 -27.47 28.60 28.12
C SER A 229 -28.21 29.77 27.44
N GLN A 230 -28.75 29.58 26.22
CA GLN A 230 -29.52 30.61 25.51
C GLN A 230 -31.03 30.57 25.81
N GLY A 231 -31.51 29.62 26.60
CA GLY A 231 -32.92 29.46 26.94
C GLY A 231 -33.45 30.35 28.09
N LEU A 232 -32.57 31.04 28.83
CA LEU A 232 -32.90 31.67 30.12
C LEU A 232 -33.09 33.21 30.09
N GLU A 233 -33.14 33.83 28.90
CA GLU A 233 -33.35 35.29 28.74
C GLU A 233 -34.63 35.64 27.96
N LYS A 234 -35.81 35.23 28.46
CA LYS A 234 -37.12 35.84 28.10
C LYS A 234 -38.28 35.40 29.01
N GLN A 235 -38.35 35.97 30.21
CA GLN A 235 -39.61 36.08 30.96
C GLN A 235 -39.70 37.44 31.67
N GLY A 236 -40.38 38.39 31.02
CA GLY A 236 -40.58 39.74 31.56
C GLY A 236 -41.55 40.57 30.71
N VAL A 237 -42.64 41.02 31.35
CA VAL A 237 -43.62 42.02 30.89
C VAL A 237 -44.50 41.64 29.67
N ARG A 238 -45.83 41.73 29.86
CA ARG A 238 -46.86 41.75 28.81
C ARG A 238 -47.41 43.17 28.64
N VAL A 239 -47.65 43.62 27.40
CA VAL A 239 -48.67 44.63 27.05
C VAL A 239 -49.29 44.27 25.68
N ALA A 240 -50.55 44.64 25.43
CA ALA A 240 -51.28 44.44 24.16
C ALA A 240 -51.05 45.63 23.18
N ARG A 241 -51.64 45.79 21.96
CA ARG A 241 -52.97 45.41 21.42
C ARG A 241 -53.07 45.72 19.90
N ALA A 242 -53.82 44.91 19.12
CA ALA A 242 -54.24 45.10 17.69
C ALA A 242 -53.09 45.21 16.63
N ALA A 243 -53.08 44.58 15.44
CA ALA A 243 -54.09 44.22 14.41
C ALA A 243 -54.56 45.42 13.55
N GLU A 244 -54.75 45.32 12.22
CA GLU A 244 -54.71 44.17 11.27
C GLU A 244 -53.47 44.25 10.31
N ALA A 245 -53.34 43.82 9.04
CA ALA A 245 -54.21 43.24 7.98
C ALA A 245 -53.38 42.43 6.91
N GLY A 246 -53.93 42.15 5.71
CA GLY A 246 -53.26 41.48 4.56
C GLY A 246 -53.35 42.27 3.23
N PRO A 247 -53.08 41.70 2.02
CA PRO A 247 -52.82 40.29 1.67
C PRO A 247 -51.65 40.01 0.65
N LEU A 248 -51.48 38.73 0.31
CA LEU A 248 -50.87 38.06 -0.88
C LEU A 248 -50.13 38.86 -2.00
N VAL A 249 -48.99 38.30 -2.47
CA VAL A 249 -48.68 38.05 -3.92
C VAL A 249 -47.48 37.09 -4.11
N SER A 250 -47.36 36.49 -5.30
CA SER A 250 -46.45 35.36 -5.68
C SER A 250 -45.13 35.78 -6.38
N GLY A 251 -44.13 34.88 -6.44
CA GLY A 251 -42.93 35.02 -7.30
C GLY A 251 -41.99 33.78 -7.29
N PRO A 252 -41.46 33.28 -8.42
CA PRO A 252 -40.67 32.04 -8.48
C PRO A 252 -39.20 32.21 -8.97
N THR A 253 -38.58 31.07 -9.36
CA THR A 253 -37.25 30.83 -9.96
C THR A 253 -36.06 30.77 -8.97
N GLU A 254 -34.99 29.99 -9.18
CA GLU A 254 -34.73 28.93 -10.18
C GLU A 254 -33.81 27.79 -9.64
N SER A 255 -33.07 27.07 -10.50
CA SER A 255 -32.18 25.95 -10.13
C SER A 255 -30.82 26.05 -10.83
N ALA A 256 -29.70 25.87 -10.11
CA ALA A 256 -28.36 25.83 -10.71
C ALA A 256 -27.45 24.75 -10.08
N LYS A 257 -26.77 24.01 -10.96
CA LYS A 257 -25.64 23.11 -10.65
C LYS A 257 -24.32 23.95 -10.81
N LYS A 258 -23.08 23.52 -10.58
CA LYS A 258 -22.46 22.17 -10.64
C LYS A 258 -21.15 22.15 -9.77
N PRO A 259 -20.00 21.47 -10.09
CA PRO A 259 -19.31 20.69 -9.06
C PRO A 259 -17.89 21.18 -8.67
N CYS A 260 -17.30 20.56 -7.65
CA CYS A 260 -15.85 20.62 -7.43
C CYS A 260 -15.09 19.80 -8.49
N ALA A 261 -14.08 20.41 -9.11
CA ALA A 261 -12.96 19.70 -9.71
C ALA A 261 -11.92 19.34 -8.63
N GLY A 262 -10.86 18.60 -8.98
CA GLY A 262 -9.79 18.29 -8.03
C GLY A 262 -8.47 17.92 -8.71
N LYS A 263 -7.46 17.67 -7.88
CA LYS A 263 -6.07 17.30 -8.24
C LYS A 263 -5.25 18.44 -8.91
N PRO A 264 -3.91 18.34 -9.03
CA PRO A 264 -2.99 17.18 -8.86
C PRO A 264 -3.14 16.32 -7.60
#